data_AF-A0A9D1QKA6-F1
#
_entry.id   AF-A0A9D1QKA6-F1
#
_cell.length_a   1.000
_cell.length_b   1.000
_cell.length_c   1.000
_cell.angle_alpha   90.00
_cell.angle_beta   90.00
_cell.angle_gamma   90.00
#
_symmetry.space_group_name_H-M   'P 1'
#
loop_
_entity.id
_entity.type
_entity.pdbx_description
1 polymer ?
#
loop_
_entity_poly.entity_id
_entity_poly.type
_entity_poly.pdbx_seq_one_letter_code
_entity_poly.pdbx_strand_id
1 'polypeptide(L)'
;MGFWLFLLICSLLIPIVTIVGGFMMWKHPPKKINGIYGYRTTRSMKNQDTWQFAHLTCGKLWWKTGWIMLPLSVIAMLPCLASPQDTIALVSIVLCLVQCGVLIGTIWPVEWALKQHFHEDGTRKDPSNHA
;
A
#
# COMPACT_ATOMS: atom_id res chain seq x y z
N MET A 1 13.19 20.36 19.28
CA MET A 1 11.71 20.16 19.23
C MET A 1 11.13 20.43 17.85
N GLY A 2 11.29 21.62 17.23
CA GLY A 2 10.71 21.91 15.91
C GLY A 2 11.14 20.97 14.77
N PHE A 3 12.43 20.64 14.69
CA PHE A 3 12.96 19.71 13.68
C PHE A 3 12.37 18.29 13.78
N TRP A 4 12.21 17.78 15.01
CA TRP A 4 11.59 16.48 15.26
C TRP A 4 10.12 16.47 14.83
N LEU A 5 9.36 17.52 15.17
CA LEU A 5 7.96 17.66 14.77
C LEU A 5 7.82 17.70 13.24
N PHE A 6 8.70 18.45 12.57
CA PHE A 6 8.73 18.53 11.11
C PHE A 6 8.96 17.14 10.48
N LEU A 7 9.98 16.41 10.92
CA LEU A 7 10.28 15.08 10.38
C LEU A 7 9.21 14.05 10.74
N LEU A 8 8.58 14.16 11.90
CA LEU A 8 7.42 13.34 12.27
C LEU A 8 6.27 13.57 11.27
N ILE A 9 5.90 14.82 11.01
CA ILE A 9 4.85 15.16 10.05
C ILE A 9 5.18 14.59 8.67
N CYS A 10 6.42 14.77 8.19
CA CYS A 10 6.87 14.20 6.91
C CYS A 10 6.74 12.66 6.89
N SER A 11 7.14 11.99 7.98
CA SER A 11 7.09 10.53 8.10
C SER A 11 5.66 9.98 8.18
N LEU A 12 4.69 10.81 8.56
CA LEU A 12 3.26 10.45 8.59
C LEU A 12 2.56 10.65 7.24
N LEU A 13 3.17 11.36 6.27
CA LEU A 13 2.57 11.55 4.96
C LEU A 13 2.38 10.22 4.21
N ILE A 14 3.37 9.32 4.26
CA ILE A 14 3.29 8.01 3.59
C ILE A 14 2.11 7.17 4.11
N PRO A 15 1.95 6.92 5.42
CA PRO A 15 0.80 6.16 5.92
C PRO A 15 -0.54 6.87 5.63
N ILE A 16 -0.61 8.20 5.74
CA ILE A 16 -1.84 8.94 5.40
C ILE A 16 -2.20 8.76 3.92
N VAL A 17 -1.26 8.95 3.01
CA VAL A 17 -1.46 8.75 1.57
C VAL A 17 -1.85 7.30 1.27
N THR A 18 -1.26 6.34 1.97
CA THR A 18 -1.59 4.91 1.83
C THR A 18 -3.03 4.63 2.27
N ILE A 19 -3.48 5.21 3.39
CA ILE A 19 -4.87 5.10 3.87
C ILE A 19 -5.83 5.71 2.85
N VAL A 20 -5.59 6.95 2.43
CA VAL A 20 -6.47 7.66 1.48
C VAL A 20 -6.49 6.96 0.13
N GLY A 21 -5.33 6.59 -0.41
CA GLY A 21 -5.20 5.85 -1.67
C GLY A 21 -5.87 4.48 -1.59
N GLY A 22 -5.69 3.77 -0.48
CA GLY A 22 -6.34 2.49 -0.23
C GLY A 22 -7.87 2.60 -0.20
N PHE A 23 -8.39 3.61 0.50
CA PHE A 23 -9.82 3.91 0.55
C PHE A 23 -10.38 4.26 -0.83
N MET A 24 -9.70 5.12 -1.58
CA MET A 24 -10.09 5.52 -2.93
C MET A 24 -10.13 4.31 -3.87
N MET A 25 -9.11 3.46 -3.87
CA MET A 25 -9.09 2.24 -4.70
C MET A 25 -10.18 1.25 -4.30
N TRP A 26 -10.51 1.17 -3.01
CA TRP A 26 -11.55 0.26 -2.52
C TRP A 26 -12.98 0.76 -2.82
N LYS A 27 -13.27 2.05 -2.63
CA LYS A 27 -14.62 2.62 -2.81
C LYS A 27 -14.87 3.16 -4.21
N HIS A 28 -13.83 3.65 -4.87
CA HIS A 28 -13.87 4.24 -6.20
C HIS A 28 -12.77 3.66 -7.09
N PRO A 29 -12.77 2.33 -7.34
CA PRO A 29 -11.80 1.71 -8.23
C PRO A 29 -11.86 2.38 -9.62
N PRO A 30 -10.72 2.55 -10.30
CA PRO A 30 -10.70 3.14 -11.63
C PRO A 30 -11.61 2.37 -12.57
N LYS A 31 -12.60 3.06 -13.16
CA LYS A 31 -13.64 2.40 -13.97
C LYS A 31 -13.13 1.86 -15.30
N LYS A 32 -11.99 2.34 -15.78
CA LYS A 32 -11.41 1.94 -17.05
C LYS A 32 -9.97 1.51 -16.82
N ILE A 33 -9.60 0.40 -17.45
CA ILE A 33 -8.19 0.02 -17.62
C ILE A 33 -7.51 1.19 -18.33
N ASN A 34 -6.47 1.74 -17.71
CA ASN A 34 -5.73 2.85 -18.27
C ASN A 34 -4.23 2.68 -18.06
N GLY A 35 -3.49 3.40 -18.89
CA GLY A 35 -2.04 3.38 -18.90
C GLY A 35 -1.38 4.51 -18.12
N ILE A 36 -2.08 5.14 -17.17
CA ILE A 36 -1.58 6.33 -16.45
C ILE A 36 -1.54 6.08 -14.94
N TYR A 37 -2.58 5.48 -14.36
CA TYR A 37 -2.68 5.26 -12.92
C TYR A 37 -3.37 3.93 -12.57
N GLY A 38 -3.12 3.44 -11.34
CA GLY A 38 -3.70 2.21 -10.81
C GLY A 38 -2.72 1.05 -10.70
N TYR A 39 -3.25 -0.13 -10.39
CA TYR A 39 -2.50 -1.37 -10.21
C TYR A 39 -2.23 -2.02 -11.57
N ARG A 40 -1.05 -1.75 -12.14
CA ARG A 40 -0.75 -1.99 -13.56
C ARG A 40 0.15 -3.20 -13.82
N THR A 41 -0.21 -4.33 -13.23
CA THR A 41 0.45 -5.59 -13.56
C THR A 41 -0.19 -6.24 -14.78
N THR A 42 0.58 -7.06 -15.50
CA THR A 42 0.12 -7.75 -16.71
C THR A 42 -1.16 -8.57 -16.46
N ARG A 43 -1.29 -9.17 -15.27
CA ARG A 43 -2.49 -9.94 -14.87
C ARG A 43 -3.67 -9.04 -14.56
N SER A 44 -3.46 -7.93 -13.86
CA SER A 44 -4.54 -7.00 -13.51
C SER A 44 -5.17 -6.35 -14.74
N MET A 45 -4.37 -6.03 -15.76
CA MET A 45 -4.82 -5.34 -16.97
C MET A 45 -5.46 -6.25 -18.03
N LYS A 46 -5.64 -7.55 -17.76
CA LYS A 46 -6.17 -8.52 -18.75
C LYS A 46 -7.60 -8.19 -19.19
N ASN A 47 -8.48 -7.94 -18.24
CA ASN A 47 -9.86 -7.55 -18.50
C ASN A 47 -10.40 -6.68 -17.36
N GLN A 48 -11.65 -6.24 -17.50
CA GLN A 48 -12.25 -5.32 -16.54
C GLN A 48 -12.45 -5.95 -15.15
N ASP A 49 -12.65 -7.26 -15.09
CA ASP A 49 -12.89 -7.99 -13.85
C ASP A 49 -11.59 -8.18 -13.05
N THR A 50 -10.49 -8.60 -13.72
CA THR A 50 -9.15 -8.64 -13.11
C THR A 50 -8.69 -7.27 -12.64
N TRP A 51 -9.05 -6.23 -13.39
CA TRP A 51 -8.73 -4.84 -13.05
C TRP A 51 -9.45 -4.39 -11.78
N GLN A 52 -10.78 -4.60 -11.70
CA GLN A 52 -11.56 -4.27 -10.52
C GLN A 52 -11.12 -5.08 -9.31
N PHE A 53 -10.89 -6.40 -9.47
CA PHE A 53 -10.45 -7.26 -8.38
C PHE A 53 -9.11 -6.82 -7.80
N ALA A 54 -8.13 -6.48 -8.64
CA ALA A 54 -6.82 -6.02 -8.19
C ALA A 54 -6.92 -4.72 -7.38
N HIS A 55 -7.69 -3.74 -7.86
CA HIS A 55 -7.85 -2.46 -7.16
C HIS A 55 -8.61 -2.61 -5.84
N LEU A 56 -9.64 -3.47 -5.79
CA LEU A 56 -10.34 -3.78 -4.55
C LEU A 56 -9.42 -4.47 -3.54
N THR A 57 -8.62 -5.43 -3.99
CA THR A 57 -7.69 -6.18 -3.13
C THR A 57 -6.57 -5.30 -2.62
N CYS A 58 -5.92 -4.56 -3.52
CA CYS A 58 -4.89 -3.57 -3.20
C CYS A 58 -5.45 -2.48 -2.27
N GLY A 59 -6.62 -1.94 -2.57
CA GLY A 59 -7.28 -0.91 -1.77
C GLY A 59 -7.57 -1.36 -0.33
N LYS A 60 -8.13 -2.56 -0.16
CA LYS A 60 -8.35 -3.15 1.18
C LYS A 60 -7.04 -3.40 1.93
N LEU A 61 -6.01 -3.86 1.22
CA LEU A 61 -4.69 -4.12 1.81
C LEU A 61 -4.05 -2.81 2.28
N TRP A 62 -4.00 -1.80 1.42
CA TRP A 62 -3.45 -0.46 1.73
C TRP A 62 -4.22 0.23 2.85
N TRP A 63 -5.55 0.10 2.88
CA TRP A 63 -6.35 0.61 3.99
C TRP A 63 -5.89 0.02 5.33
N LYS A 64 -5.74 -1.32 5.40
CA LYS A 64 -5.27 -2.00 6.62
C LYS A 64 -3.82 -1.66 6.97
N THR A 65 -2.91 -1.73 6.00
CA THR A 65 -1.48 -1.49 6.25
C THR A 65 -1.22 -0.05 6.64
N GLY A 66 -1.91 0.92 6.03
CA GLY A 66 -1.81 2.32 6.39
C GLY A 66 -2.21 2.59 7.85
N TRP A 67 -3.32 2.02 8.32
CA TRP A 67 -3.76 2.13 9.72
C TRP A 67 -2.81 1.47 10.72
N ILE A 68 -2.10 0.42 10.33
CA ILE A 68 -1.07 -0.22 11.18
C ILE A 68 0.22 0.61 11.19
N MET A 69 0.62 1.10 10.02
CA MET A 69 1.87 1.83 9.82
C MET A 69 1.85 3.21 10.48
N LEU A 70 0.68 3.86 10.56
CA LEU A 70 0.52 5.18 11.16
C LEU A 70 0.95 5.23 12.65
N PRO A 71 0.37 4.44 13.58
CA PRO A 71 0.81 4.43 14.97
C PRO A 71 2.23 3.89 15.12
N LEU A 72 2.65 2.92 14.29
CA LEU A 72 4.02 2.40 14.33
C LEU A 72 5.07 3.48 14.01
N SER A 73 4.76 4.38 13.07
CA SER A 73 5.63 5.49 12.70
C SER A 73 5.78 6.51 13.83
N VAL A 74 4.69 6.79 14.56
CA VAL A 74 4.75 7.64 15.76
C VAL A 74 5.61 6.98 16.82
N ILE A 75 5.34 5.70 17.14
CA ILE A 75 6.07 4.94 18.16
C ILE A 75 7.57 4.87 17.85
N ALA A 76 7.94 4.67 16.57
CA ALA A 76 9.34 4.64 16.15
C ALA A 76 10.06 5.98 16.35
N MET A 77 9.34 7.10 16.26
CA MET A 77 9.90 8.45 16.44
C MET A 77 9.95 8.92 17.90
N LEU A 78 9.15 8.34 18.80
CA LEU A 78 9.08 8.76 20.21
C LEU A 78 10.44 8.72 20.94
N PRO A 79 11.27 7.67 20.82
CA PRO A 79 12.58 7.63 21.48
C PRO A 79 13.53 8.75 21.03
N CYS A 80 13.29 9.34 19.86
CA CYS A 80 14.15 10.36 19.26
C CYS A 80 13.83 11.80 19.73
N LEU A 81 12.84 11.99 20.63
CA LEU A 81 12.38 13.30 21.11
C LEU A 81 13.50 14.18 21.67
N ALA A 82 14.46 13.57 22.38
CA ALA A 82 15.60 14.26 23.00
C ALA A 82 16.94 13.96 22.30
N SER A 83 16.91 13.32 21.13
CA SER A 83 18.11 12.92 20.40
C SER A 83 18.71 14.08 19.58
N PRO A 84 20.01 13.98 19.21
CA PRO A 84 20.63 14.90 18.26
C PRO A 84 19.93 14.90 16.90
N GLN A 85 20.05 16.02 16.16
CA GLN A 85 19.39 16.18 14.86
C GLN A 85 19.82 15.10 13.85
N ASP A 86 21.10 14.74 13.82
CA ASP A 86 21.62 13.70 12.92
C ASP A 86 20.96 12.34 13.16
N THR A 87 20.72 11.98 14.43
CA THR A 87 20.02 10.75 14.81
C THR A 87 18.56 10.77 14.36
N ILE A 88 17.86 11.89 14.61
CA ILE A 88 16.45 12.05 14.19
C ILE A 88 16.34 11.94 12.67
N ALA A 89 17.26 12.56 11.93
CA ALA A 89 17.30 12.51 10.47
C ALA A 89 17.54 11.09 9.96
N LEU A 90 18.53 10.38 10.52
CA LEU A 90 18.83 8.99 10.15
C LEU A 90 17.63 8.06 10.41
N VAL A 91 17.00 8.15 11.58
CA VAL A 91 15.83 7.34 11.93
C VAL A 91 14.67 7.62 10.97
N SER A 92 14.43 8.89 10.64
CA SER A 92 13.37 9.29 9.69
C SER A 92 13.62 8.72 8.28
N ILE A 93 14.87 8.72 7.82
CA ILE A 93 15.24 8.12 6.53
C ILE A 93 15.01 6.60 6.55
N VAL A 94 15.50 5.91 7.59
CA VAL A 94 15.31 4.46 7.73
C VAL A 94 13.83 4.11 7.79
N LEU A 95 13.04 4.87 8.55
CA LEU A 95 11.59 4.70 8.63
C LEU A 95 10.94 4.86 7.26
N CYS A 96 11.29 5.91 6.50
CA CYS A 96 10.80 6.13 5.14
C CYS A 96 11.13 4.96 4.21
N LEU A 97 12.37 4.45 4.25
CA LEU A 97 12.78 3.28 3.45
C LEU A 97 11.97 2.03 3.81
N VAL A 98 11.73 1.79 5.10
CA VAL A 98 10.90 0.68 5.57
C VAL A 98 9.46 0.82 5.08
N GLN A 99 8.87 2.01 5.21
CA GLN A 99 7.50 2.28 4.72
C GLN A 99 7.39 2.06 3.21
N CYS A 100 8.35 2.54 2.42
CA CYS A 100 8.43 2.28 0.98
C CYS A 100 8.56 0.78 0.66
N GLY A 101 9.41 0.06 1.41
CA GLY A 101 9.56 -1.39 1.28
C GLY A 101 8.26 -2.14 1.54
N VAL A 102 7.49 -1.75 2.56
CA VAL A 102 6.16 -2.32 2.85
C VAL A 102 5.20 -2.08 1.69
N LEU A 103 5.18 -0.88 1.11
CA LEU A 103 4.31 -0.57 -0.04
C LEU A 103 4.66 -1.42 -1.26
N ILE A 104 5.95 -1.55 -1.60
CA ILE A 104 6.39 -2.44 -2.69
C ILE A 104 6.00 -3.89 -2.37
N GLY A 105 6.18 -4.32 -1.11
CA GLY A 105 5.80 -5.65 -0.64
C GLY A 105 4.32 -5.98 -0.83
N THR A 106 3.43 -4.98 -0.85
CA THR A 106 1.98 -5.19 -1.09
C THR A 106 1.65 -5.70 -2.50
N ILE A 107 2.57 -5.60 -3.46
CA ILE A 107 2.39 -6.14 -4.82
C ILE A 107 2.28 -7.67 -4.78
N TRP A 108 3.11 -8.33 -3.97
CA TRP A 108 3.13 -9.79 -3.89
C TRP A 108 1.78 -10.41 -3.48
N PRO A 109 1.13 -10.02 -2.37
CA PRO A 109 -0.14 -10.60 -1.97
C PRO A 109 -1.28 -10.27 -2.96
N VAL A 110 -1.24 -9.12 -3.64
CA VAL A 110 -2.24 -8.77 -4.66
C VAL A 110 -2.06 -9.64 -5.91
N GLU A 111 -0.83 -9.82 -6.39
CA GLU A 111 -0.54 -10.75 -7.50
C GLU A 111 -0.90 -12.18 -7.14
N TRP A 112 -0.59 -12.62 -5.93
CA TRP A 112 -0.94 -13.95 -5.46
C TRP A 112 -2.47 -14.15 -5.41
N ALA A 113 -3.22 -13.17 -4.89
CA ALA A 113 -4.67 -13.20 -4.91
C ALA A 113 -5.24 -13.24 -6.35
N LEU A 114 -4.66 -12.49 -7.28
CA LEU A 114 -5.02 -12.56 -8.70
C LEU A 114 -4.78 -13.96 -9.28
N LYS A 115 -3.63 -14.59 -8.98
CA LYS A 115 -3.31 -15.96 -9.42
C LYS A 115 -4.29 -17.00 -8.88
N GLN A 116 -4.82 -16.80 -7.68
CA GLN A 116 -5.77 -17.73 -7.07
C GLN A 116 -7.18 -17.61 -7.66
N HIS A 117 -7.59 -16.42 -8.08
CA HIS A 117 -8.97 -16.18 -8.54
C HIS A 117 -9.12 -16.17 -10.05
N PHE A 118 -8.02 -16.03 -10.81
CA PHE A 118 -8.05 -15.93 -12.27
C PHE A 118 -7.03 -16.86 -12.94
N HIS A 119 -7.40 -17.34 -14.12
CA HIS A 119 -6.48 -17.97 -15.08
C HIS A 119 -5.62 -16.91 -15.80
N GLU A 120 -4.62 -17.34 -16.57
CA GLU A 120 -3.70 -16.41 -17.26
C GLU A 120 -4.35 -15.60 -18.40
N ASP A 121 -5.47 -16.08 -18.92
CA ASP A 121 -6.31 -15.38 -19.88
C ASP A 121 -7.25 -14.35 -19.22
N GLY A 122 -7.35 -14.35 -17.89
CA GLY A 122 -8.22 -13.46 -17.10
C GLY A 122 -9.62 -14.03 -16.83
N THR A 123 -9.91 -15.29 -17.18
CA THR A 123 -11.17 -15.94 -16.79
C THR A 123 -11.17 -16.26 -15.29
N ARG A 124 -12.32 -16.12 -14.62
CA ARG A 124 -12.45 -16.46 -13.19
C ARG A 124 -12.36 -17.97 -13.00
N LYS A 125 -11.62 -18.39 -11.97
CA LYS A 125 -11.64 -19.77 -11.48
C LYS A 125 -12.94 -20.02 -10.74
N ASP A 126 -13.65 -21.08 -11.11
CA ASP A 126 -14.87 -21.49 -10.42
C ASP A 126 -14.52 -22.02 -9.01
N PRO A 127 -15.10 -21.49 -7.93
CA PRO A 127 -14.90 -22.00 -6.57
C PRO A 127 -15.35 -23.46 -6.39
N SER A 128 -16.13 -24.03 -7.32
CA SER A 128 -16.63 -25.42 -7.24
C SER A 128 -15.62 -26.51 -7.63
N ASN A 129 -14.48 -26.17 -8.25
CA ASN A 129 -13.53 -27.16 -8.77
C ASN A 129 -12.41 -27.57 -7.78
N HIS A 130 -12.60 -27.25 -6.50
CA HIS A 130 -11.70 -27.58 -5.39
C HIS A 130 -12.41 -28.30 -4.22
N ALA A 131 -13.61 -28.82 -4.45
CA ALA A 131 -14.35 -29.66 -3.50
C ALA A 131 -14.06 -31.15 -3.72
#